data_AF-A0A662YJL3-F1
#
_entry.id   AF-A0A662YJL3-F1
#
_cell.length_a   1.000
_cell.length_b   1.000
_cell.length_c   1.000
_cell.angle_alpha   90.00
_cell.angle_beta   90.00
_cell.angle_gamma   90.00
#
_symmetry.space_group_name_H-M   'P 1'
#
loop_
_entity.id
_entity.type
_entity.pdbx_description
1 polymer ?
#
loop_
_entity_poly.entity_id
_entity_poly.type
_entity_poly.pdbx_seq_one_letter_code
_entity_poly.pdbx_strand_id
1 'polypeptide(L)'
;MMGVTKEQRQLMGVGSGLELLTLPHGHQLRLDLLERHHLIALGIAVDVLGCTGTVSQRASVLNKVIQLSAELKNTAGDLYAFSAVMKALEMPQIASLEMTWRALRRNHTESAIAFEKQLKPFYKALNQGKDETPVSRTAVPHILPLVKLMEGVGLGEDTEEGCEQLLKTLGAARAITLNAGLYSSYASSLLKDFKPKEELLEVFKTEFALRLFWGSKGAEAKQEERYQKFDKILSVLAGKLETGAASEL
;
A
#
# COMPACT_ATOMS: atom_id res chain seq x y z
N MET A 1 14.36 -10.83 -6.83
CA MET A 1 13.38 -11.64 -7.60
C MET A 1 13.48 -13.10 -7.19
N MET A 2 13.03 -13.39 -5.98
CA MET A 2 12.79 -14.76 -5.56
C MET A 2 11.52 -15.23 -6.27
N GLY A 3 11.53 -16.42 -6.87
CA GLY A 3 10.33 -17.02 -7.47
C GLY A 3 10.03 -16.70 -8.94
N VAL A 4 10.88 -15.95 -9.67
CA VAL A 4 10.73 -15.79 -11.13
C VAL A 4 11.39 -16.97 -11.83
N THR A 5 10.61 -17.74 -12.60
CA THR A 5 11.11 -18.89 -13.38
C THR A 5 12.00 -18.42 -14.55
N LYS A 6 12.84 -19.33 -15.08
CA LYS A 6 13.66 -19.03 -16.27
C LYS A 6 12.80 -18.67 -17.48
N GLU A 7 11.68 -19.36 -17.66
CA GLU A 7 10.70 -19.11 -18.71
C GLU A 7 10.07 -17.72 -18.58
N GLN A 8 9.61 -17.36 -17.37
CA GLN A 8 9.08 -16.00 -17.11
C GLN A 8 10.13 -14.92 -17.40
N ARG A 9 11.39 -15.14 -17.01
CA ARG A 9 12.48 -14.19 -17.32
C ARG A 9 12.73 -14.06 -18.82
N GLN A 10 12.64 -15.15 -19.58
CA GLN A 10 12.74 -15.11 -21.04
C GLN A 10 11.57 -14.36 -21.67
N LEU A 11 10.34 -14.62 -21.22
CA LEU A 11 9.12 -13.94 -21.70
C LEU A 11 9.14 -12.43 -21.40
N MET A 12 9.69 -12.03 -20.26
CA MET A 12 9.84 -10.62 -19.90
C MET A 12 10.82 -9.88 -20.81
N GLY A 13 11.81 -10.57 -21.40
CA GLY A 13 12.87 -9.95 -22.20
C GLY A 13 13.82 -9.03 -21.42
N VAL A 14 13.66 -8.91 -20.10
CA VAL A 14 14.40 -7.99 -19.23
C VAL A 14 14.89 -8.65 -17.94
N GLY A 15 15.84 -7.97 -17.30
CA GLY A 15 16.51 -8.46 -16.11
C GLY A 15 15.64 -8.41 -14.86
N SER A 16 14.59 -7.59 -14.81
CA SER A 16 13.74 -7.41 -13.63
C SER A 16 12.31 -6.96 -13.93
N GLY A 17 11.36 -7.34 -13.07
CA GLY A 17 10.01 -6.77 -13.10
C GLY A 17 10.00 -5.24 -12.93
N LEU A 18 10.95 -4.68 -12.17
CA LEU A 18 11.10 -3.22 -12.01
C LEU A 18 11.46 -2.52 -13.34
N GLU A 19 12.25 -3.18 -14.18
CA GLU A 19 12.59 -2.69 -15.52
C GLU A 19 11.38 -2.82 -16.45
N LEU A 20 10.67 -3.96 -16.39
CA LEU A 20 9.46 -4.21 -17.16
C LEU A 20 8.40 -3.14 -16.95
N LEU A 21 8.26 -2.59 -15.73
CA LEU A 21 7.30 -1.52 -15.44
C LEU A 21 7.47 -0.31 -16.36
N THR A 22 8.70 0.01 -16.78
CA THR A 22 9.00 1.18 -17.61
C THR A 22 8.75 0.95 -19.10
N LEU A 23 8.46 -0.28 -19.52
CA LEU A 23 8.31 -0.66 -20.92
C LEU A 23 6.83 -0.75 -21.33
N PRO A 24 6.48 -0.51 -22.62
CA PRO A 24 5.10 -0.56 -23.08
C PRO A 24 4.40 -1.89 -22.77
N HIS A 25 5.09 -3.01 -22.98
CA HIS A 25 4.57 -4.36 -22.71
C HIS A 25 4.51 -4.72 -21.22
N GLY A 26 4.95 -3.84 -20.32
CA GLY A 26 4.76 -3.97 -18.87
C GLY A 26 3.36 -3.57 -18.38
N HIS A 27 2.44 -3.22 -19.29
CA HIS A 27 1.08 -2.78 -18.97
C HIS A 27 0.32 -3.71 -18.01
N GLN A 28 0.32 -5.01 -18.28
CA GLN A 28 -0.40 -5.96 -17.41
C GLN A 28 0.16 -5.95 -15.98
N LEU A 29 1.49 -5.96 -15.82
CA LEU A 29 2.12 -5.89 -14.50
C LEU A 29 1.79 -4.59 -13.78
N ARG A 30 1.70 -3.47 -14.50
CA ARG A 30 1.28 -2.18 -13.95
C ARG A 30 -0.15 -2.23 -13.42
N LEU A 31 -1.09 -2.79 -14.19
CA LEU A 31 -2.48 -2.98 -13.74
C LEU A 31 -2.57 -3.90 -12.51
N ASP A 32 -1.85 -5.02 -12.52
CA ASP A 32 -1.83 -5.99 -11.41
C ASP A 32 -1.32 -5.35 -10.11
N LEU A 33 -0.31 -4.48 -10.21
CA LEU A 33 0.22 -3.72 -9.07
C LEU A 33 -0.75 -2.64 -8.59
N LEU A 34 -1.47 -1.96 -9.48
CA LEU A 34 -2.51 -1.00 -9.05
C LEU A 34 -3.61 -1.71 -8.27
N GLU A 35 -4.08 -2.87 -8.76
CA GLU A 35 -5.08 -3.69 -8.10
C GLU A 35 -4.54 -4.17 -6.74
N ARG A 36 -3.36 -4.78 -6.71
CA ARG A 36 -2.73 -5.27 -5.48
C ARG A 36 -2.58 -4.16 -4.43
N HIS A 37 -2.13 -2.98 -4.84
CA HIS A 37 -1.94 -1.83 -3.94
C HIS A 37 -3.26 -1.43 -3.28
N HIS A 38 -4.31 -1.30 -4.08
CA HIS A 38 -5.62 -0.92 -3.57
C HIS A 38 -6.19 -1.99 -2.65
N LEU A 39 -6.04 -3.28 -2.97
CA LEU A 39 -6.54 -4.38 -2.14
C LEU A 39 -5.85 -4.48 -0.79
N ILE A 40 -4.55 -4.23 -0.72
CA ILE A 40 -3.84 -4.16 0.57
C ILE A 40 -4.44 -3.03 1.41
N ALA A 41 -4.65 -1.85 0.82
CA ALA A 41 -5.25 -0.74 1.54
C ALA A 41 -6.68 -1.05 1.99
N LEU A 42 -7.47 -1.69 1.12
CA LEU A 42 -8.84 -2.11 1.41
C LEU A 42 -8.89 -3.12 2.56
N GLY A 43 -8.00 -4.12 2.54
CA GLY A 43 -7.94 -5.15 3.59
C GLY A 43 -7.61 -4.58 4.96
N ILE A 44 -6.72 -3.59 5.02
CA ILE A 44 -6.42 -2.88 6.27
C ILE A 44 -7.62 -2.07 6.74
N ALA A 45 -8.30 -1.36 5.84
CA ALA A 45 -9.50 -0.61 6.19
C ALA A 45 -10.63 -1.53 6.69
N VAL A 46 -10.81 -2.68 6.04
CA VAL A 46 -11.77 -3.72 6.47
C VAL A 46 -11.39 -4.31 7.81
N ASP A 47 -10.11 -4.56 8.09
CA ASP A 47 -9.66 -5.08 9.39
C ASP A 47 -9.99 -4.10 10.52
N VAL A 48 -9.69 -2.80 10.32
CA VAL A 48 -10.00 -1.74 11.29
C VAL A 48 -11.50 -1.54 11.47
N LEU A 49 -12.28 -1.51 10.38
CA LEU A 49 -13.74 -1.30 10.42
C LEU A 49 -14.51 -2.56 10.80
N GLY A 50 -13.92 -3.74 10.61
CA GLY A 50 -14.45 -5.04 11.01
C GLY A 50 -14.28 -5.30 12.51
N CYS A 51 -13.43 -4.53 13.19
CA CYS A 51 -13.30 -4.55 14.65
C CYS A 51 -14.52 -3.89 15.33
N THR A 52 -15.65 -4.60 15.33
CA THR A 52 -16.91 -4.22 15.99
C THR A 52 -16.91 -4.48 17.50
N GLY A 53 -15.74 -4.80 18.07
CA GLY A 53 -15.55 -4.83 19.52
C GLY A 53 -15.48 -3.42 20.10
N THR A 54 -14.80 -3.27 21.24
CA THR A 54 -14.71 -1.97 21.92
C THR A 54 -13.84 -0.97 21.14
N VAL A 55 -14.06 0.33 21.38
CA VAL A 55 -13.18 1.40 20.85
C VAL A 55 -11.70 1.14 21.19
N SER A 56 -11.42 0.59 22.37
CA SER A 56 -10.06 0.27 22.82
C SER A 56 -9.43 -0.86 21.99
N GLN A 57 -10.18 -1.93 21.71
CA GLN A 57 -9.70 -3.02 20.85
C GLN A 57 -9.39 -2.52 19.44
N ARG A 58 -10.28 -1.71 18.87
CA ARG A 58 -10.07 -1.12 17.54
C ARG A 58 -8.87 -0.16 17.52
N ALA A 59 -8.65 0.62 18.59
CA ALA A 59 -7.46 1.44 18.73
C ALA A 59 -6.17 0.61 18.82
N SER A 60 -6.24 -0.59 19.40
CA SER A 60 -5.11 -1.54 19.42
C SER A 60 -4.78 -2.08 18.03
N VAL A 61 -5.80 -2.39 17.21
CA VAL A 61 -5.60 -2.77 15.81
C VAL A 61 -4.99 -1.62 15.01
N LEU A 62 -5.52 -0.40 15.18
CA LEU A 62 -4.94 0.79 14.53
C LEU A 62 -3.48 1.02 14.93
N ASN A 63 -3.15 0.83 16.21
CA ASN A 63 -1.77 0.85 16.70
C ASN A 63 -0.90 -0.20 15.99
N LYS A 64 -1.39 -1.43 15.81
CA LYS A 64 -0.66 -2.49 15.09
C LYS A 64 -0.45 -2.17 13.61
N VAL A 65 -1.44 -1.56 12.95
CA VAL A 65 -1.32 -1.09 11.56
C VAL A 65 -0.24 0.00 11.44
N ILE A 66 -0.17 0.93 12.39
CA ILE A 66 0.89 1.96 12.42
C ILE A 66 2.26 1.33 12.66
N GLN A 67 2.38 0.37 13.58
CA GLN A 67 3.62 -0.37 13.81
C GLN A 67 4.05 -1.12 12.55
N LEU A 68 3.12 -1.79 11.86
CA LEU A 68 3.39 -2.45 10.57
C LEU A 68 3.93 -1.45 9.54
N SER A 69 3.32 -0.26 9.44
CA SER A 69 3.81 0.79 8.55
C SER A 69 5.24 1.22 8.88
N ALA A 70 5.59 1.34 10.17
CA ALA A 70 6.93 1.67 10.60
C ALA A 70 7.94 0.56 10.26
N GLU A 71 7.57 -0.72 10.45
CA GLU A 71 8.41 -1.86 10.10
C GLU A 71 8.62 -1.99 8.58
N LEU A 72 7.59 -1.76 7.77
CA LEU A 72 7.69 -1.76 6.31
C LEU A 72 8.69 -0.70 5.81
N LYS A 73 8.68 0.48 6.44
CA LYS A 73 9.60 1.57 6.11
C LYS A 73 11.01 1.32 6.61
N ASN A 74 11.17 1.05 7.91
CA ASN A 74 12.47 1.10 8.59
C ASN A 74 13.23 -0.22 8.53
N THR A 75 12.53 -1.35 8.50
CA THR A 75 13.12 -2.69 8.59
C THR A 75 13.09 -3.39 7.24
N ALA A 76 11.92 -3.43 6.59
CA ALA A 76 11.77 -4.16 5.34
C ALA A 76 12.23 -3.34 4.11
N GLY A 77 12.14 -2.01 4.17
CA GLY A 77 12.37 -1.15 3.02
C GLY A 77 11.38 -1.43 1.88
N ASP A 78 10.15 -1.83 2.19
CA ASP A 78 9.08 -2.06 1.22
C ASP A 78 8.20 -0.79 1.16
N LEU A 79 8.65 0.17 0.35
CA LEU A 79 8.00 1.46 0.19
C LEU A 79 6.67 1.34 -0.55
N TYR A 80 6.52 0.31 -1.39
CA TYR A 80 5.28 0.00 -2.08
C TYR A 80 4.19 -0.44 -1.11
N ALA A 81 4.45 -1.44 -0.27
CA ALA A 81 3.49 -1.90 0.75
C ALA A 81 3.26 -0.82 1.82
N PHE A 82 4.31 -0.12 2.26
CA PHE A 82 4.20 1.04 3.15
C PHE A 82 3.17 2.05 2.63
N SER A 83 3.26 2.41 1.34
CA SER A 83 2.33 3.37 0.74
C SER A 83 0.87 2.87 0.73
N ALA A 84 0.64 1.55 0.64
CA ALA A 84 -0.70 0.97 0.72
C ALA A 84 -1.26 1.05 2.14
N VAL A 85 -0.44 0.77 3.16
CA VAL A 85 -0.82 0.94 4.57
C VAL A 85 -1.17 2.41 4.87
N MET A 86 -0.32 3.34 4.43
CA MET A 86 -0.57 4.78 4.62
C MET A 86 -1.84 5.24 3.90
N LYS A 87 -2.08 4.77 2.67
CA LYS A 87 -3.33 5.03 1.95
C LYS A 87 -4.56 4.56 2.75
N ALA A 88 -4.51 3.41 3.40
CA ALA A 88 -5.61 2.92 4.24
C ALA A 88 -5.86 3.83 5.44
N LEU A 89 -4.79 4.24 6.14
CA LEU A 89 -4.88 5.11 7.32
C LEU A 89 -5.41 6.52 6.97
N GLU A 90 -5.22 6.98 5.74
CA GLU A 90 -5.74 8.25 5.23
C GLU A 90 -7.09 8.13 4.51
N MET A 91 -7.69 6.93 4.41
CA MET A 91 -9.04 6.78 3.87
C MET A 91 -10.02 7.60 4.72
N PRO A 92 -10.97 8.35 4.11
CA PRO A 92 -11.95 9.15 4.85
C PRO A 92 -12.71 8.35 5.92
N GLN A 93 -13.02 7.09 5.61
CA GLN A 93 -13.73 6.17 6.49
C GLN A 93 -12.93 5.77 7.74
N ILE A 94 -11.60 5.77 7.66
CA ILE A 94 -10.71 5.48 8.80
C ILE A 94 -10.35 6.78 9.52
N ALA A 95 -10.04 7.84 8.78
CA ALA A 95 -9.68 9.14 9.32
C ALA A 95 -10.83 9.78 10.13
N SER A 96 -12.09 9.50 9.77
CA SER A 96 -13.28 9.99 10.48
C SER A 96 -13.59 9.26 11.79
N LEU A 97 -12.84 8.21 12.16
CA LEU A 97 -13.07 7.44 13.39
C LEU A 97 -12.56 8.16 14.66
N GLU A 98 -13.14 9.32 14.96
CA GLU A 98 -12.68 10.24 16.00
C GLU A 98 -12.49 9.58 17.37
N MET A 99 -13.43 8.75 17.80
CA MET A 99 -13.35 8.05 19.09
C MET A 99 -12.17 7.09 19.13
N THR A 100 -11.92 6.40 18.03
CA THR A 100 -10.83 5.44 17.87
C THR A 100 -9.47 6.15 17.88
N TRP A 101 -9.34 7.24 17.14
CA TRP A 101 -8.11 8.06 17.13
C TRP A 101 -7.83 8.72 18.48
N ARG A 102 -8.86 9.15 19.21
CA ARG A 102 -8.69 9.62 20.60
C ARG A 102 -8.21 8.52 21.53
N ALA A 103 -8.78 7.32 21.45
CA ALA A 103 -8.32 6.18 22.23
C ALA A 103 -6.87 5.80 21.90
N LEU A 104 -6.48 5.81 20.62
CA LEU A 104 -5.09 5.61 20.18
C LEU A 104 -4.16 6.65 20.81
N ARG A 105 -4.51 7.94 20.76
CA ARG A 105 -3.68 9.02 21.35
C ARG A 105 -3.51 8.90 22.86
N ARG A 106 -4.50 8.33 23.56
CA ARG A 106 -4.44 8.11 25.02
C ARG A 106 -3.67 6.86 25.40
N ASN A 107 -3.89 5.76 24.69
CA ASN A 107 -3.40 4.43 25.08
C ASN A 107 -2.08 4.05 24.38
N HIS A 108 -1.80 4.66 23.22
CA HIS A 108 -0.69 4.34 22.33
C HIS A 108 -0.06 5.63 21.76
N THR A 109 0.30 6.56 22.66
CA THR A 109 0.79 7.91 22.33
C THR A 109 1.99 7.89 21.38
N GLU A 110 2.94 6.98 21.57
CA GLU A 110 4.12 6.85 20.71
C GLU A 110 3.77 6.57 19.26
N SER A 111 2.85 5.63 19.02
CA SER A 111 2.38 5.31 17.66
C SER A 111 1.60 6.46 17.04
N ALA A 112 0.79 7.17 17.82
CA ALA A 112 0.10 8.36 17.34
C ALA A 112 1.09 9.47 16.94
N ILE A 113 2.14 9.69 17.72
CA ILE A 113 3.21 10.65 17.39
C ILE A 113 3.99 10.19 16.16
N ALA A 114 4.37 8.92 16.09
CA ALA A 114 5.09 8.36 14.94
C ALA A 114 4.29 8.53 13.65
N PHE A 115 2.99 8.24 13.67
CA PHE A 115 2.10 8.42 12.52
C PHE A 115 2.07 9.87 12.04
N GLU A 116 1.79 10.83 12.93
CA GLU A 116 1.62 12.25 12.56
C GLU A 116 2.94 12.96 12.23
N LYS A 117 4.02 12.66 12.96
CA LYS A 117 5.28 13.40 12.88
C LYS A 117 6.33 12.74 11.99
N GLN A 118 6.21 11.44 11.72
CA GLN A 118 7.21 10.71 10.94
C GLN A 118 6.63 10.07 9.70
N LEU A 119 5.56 9.27 9.83
CA LEU A 119 5.04 8.48 8.71
C LEU A 119 4.30 9.34 7.69
N LYS A 120 3.41 10.25 8.11
CA LYS A 120 2.70 11.16 7.19
C LYS A 120 3.64 12.09 6.41
N PRO A 121 4.59 12.83 7.05
CA PRO A 121 5.52 13.67 6.30
C PRO A 121 6.37 12.86 5.32
N PHE A 122 6.82 11.67 5.73
CA PHE A 122 7.56 10.78 4.84
C PHE A 122 6.73 10.30 3.65
N TYR A 123 5.49 9.86 3.88
CA TYR A 123 4.57 9.45 2.81
C TYR A 123 4.29 10.59 1.82
N LYS A 124 4.12 11.82 2.31
CA LYS A 124 3.98 13.00 1.46
C LYS A 124 5.24 13.27 0.64
N ALA A 125 6.42 13.21 1.24
CA ALA A 125 7.70 13.39 0.53
C ALA A 125 7.90 12.31 -0.55
N LEU A 126 7.54 11.07 -0.23
CA LEU A 126 7.61 9.91 -1.11
C LEU A 126 6.72 10.09 -2.36
N ASN A 127 5.49 10.56 -2.19
CA ASN A 127 4.58 10.84 -3.32
C ASN A 127 5.04 12.04 -4.17
N GLN A 128 5.79 12.97 -3.60
CA GLN A 128 6.39 14.12 -4.31
C GLN A 128 7.74 13.78 -4.97
N GLY A 129 8.20 12.53 -4.88
CA GLY A 129 9.51 12.13 -5.39
C GLY A 129 10.69 12.80 -4.68
N LYS A 130 10.49 13.25 -3.43
CA LYS A 130 11.51 13.85 -2.55
C LYS A 130 12.07 12.82 -1.56
N ASP A 131 11.97 11.54 -1.89
CA ASP A 131 12.48 10.48 -1.03
C ASP A 131 14.00 10.37 -1.18
N GLU A 132 14.69 10.42 -0.04
CA GLU A 132 16.15 10.27 0.06
C GLU A 132 16.53 8.90 0.63
N THR A 133 15.58 7.97 0.73
CA THR A 133 15.83 6.63 1.26
C THR A 133 16.93 5.93 0.45
N PRO A 134 18.03 5.49 1.08
CA PRO A 134 19.13 4.84 0.38
C PRO A 134 18.67 3.55 -0.31
N VAL A 135 19.03 3.38 -1.59
CA VAL A 135 18.75 2.17 -2.37
C VAL A 135 19.25 0.89 -1.67
N SER A 136 20.33 0.98 -0.90
CA SER A 136 20.91 -0.12 -0.14
C SER A 136 20.06 -0.62 1.04
N ARG A 137 19.01 0.12 1.42
CA ARG A 137 18.07 -0.23 2.49
C ARG A 137 16.63 -0.39 1.98
N THR A 138 16.46 -0.54 0.67
CA THR A 138 15.15 -0.64 0.04
C THR A 138 15.02 -2.00 -0.63
N ALA A 139 13.98 -2.75 -0.27
CA ALA A 139 13.65 -4.03 -0.90
C ALA A 139 12.71 -3.82 -2.09
N VAL A 140 11.73 -2.93 -1.94
CA VAL A 140 10.77 -2.57 -2.97
C VAL A 140 10.64 -1.04 -3.02
N PRO A 141 11.01 -0.39 -4.13
CA PRO A 141 10.92 1.06 -4.23
C PRO A 141 9.46 1.53 -4.35
N HIS A 142 9.25 2.84 -4.15
CA HIS A 142 7.92 3.44 -4.35
C HIS A 142 7.58 3.57 -5.83
N ILE A 143 6.98 2.52 -6.37
CA ILE A 143 6.61 2.42 -7.80
C ILE A 143 5.23 3.00 -8.12
N LEU A 144 4.40 3.30 -7.12
CA LEU A 144 3.01 3.68 -7.36
C LEU A 144 2.84 4.94 -8.23
N PRO A 145 3.61 6.04 -8.05
CA PRO A 145 3.47 7.24 -8.88
C PRO A 145 3.82 6.95 -10.34
N LEU A 146 4.86 6.16 -10.60
CA LEU A 146 5.25 5.72 -11.94
C LEU A 146 4.13 4.90 -12.60
N VAL A 147 3.63 3.89 -11.89
CA VAL A 147 2.61 2.99 -12.41
C VAL A 147 1.32 3.77 -12.75
N LYS A 148 0.91 4.68 -11.87
CA LYS A 148 -0.23 5.58 -12.12
C LYS A 148 -0.01 6.49 -13.33
N LEU A 149 1.17 7.10 -13.42
CA LEU A 149 1.54 7.98 -14.53
C LEU A 149 1.48 7.25 -15.88
N MET A 150 2.05 6.06 -15.96
CA MET A 150 2.09 5.27 -17.20
C MET A 150 0.73 4.73 -17.63
N GLU A 151 -0.18 4.53 -16.69
CA GLU A 151 -1.56 4.07 -16.97
C GLU A 151 -2.56 5.23 -17.07
N GLY A 152 -2.12 6.49 -16.96
CA GLY A 152 -2.99 7.66 -17.02
C GLY A 152 -3.97 7.78 -15.85
N VAL A 153 -3.71 7.11 -14.73
CA VAL A 153 -4.62 7.05 -13.58
C VAL A 153 -4.31 8.15 -12.57
N GLY A 154 -5.27 9.04 -12.32
CA GLY A 154 -5.16 10.05 -11.27
C GLY A 154 -4.09 11.12 -11.55
N LEU A 155 -3.88 11.43 -12.82
CA LEU A 155 -3.19 12.65 -13.24
C LEU A 155 -4.00 13.84 -12.73
N GLY A 156 -3.38 14.68 -11.91
CA GLY A 156 -4.00 15.94 -11.47
C GLY A 156 -4.24 16.89 -12.64
N GLU A 157 -5.00 17.95 -12.43
CA GLU A 157 -5.26 18.98 -13.44
C GLU A 157 -3.94 19.61 -13.93
N ASP A 158 -3.87 19.88 -15.24
CA ASP A 158 -2.70 20.44 -15.94
C ASP A 158 -2.25 21.76 -15.29
N THR A 159 -1.20 21.66 -14.46
CA THR A 159 -0.54 22.76 -13.78
C THR A 159 0.97 22.64 -14.00
N GLU A 160 1.72 23.75 -13.95
CA GLU A 160 3.18 23.74 -14.08
C GLU A 160 3.86 22.81 -13.04
N GLU A 161 3.26 22.68 -11.85
CA GLU A 161 3.66 21.73 -10.81
C GLU A 161 3.58 20.27 -11.29
N GLY A 162 2.69 19.97 -12.24
CA GLY A 162 2.53 18.67 -12.87
C GLY A 162 3.73 18.25 -13.72
N CYS A 163 4.32 19.18 -14.49
CA CYS A 163 5.48 18.89 -15.33
C CYS A 163 6.73 18.58 -14.50
N GLU A 164 6.98 19.36 -13.44
CA GLU A 164 8.11 19.09 -12.53
C GLU A 164 7.93 17.74 -11.82
N GLN A 165 6.70 17.45 -11.37
CA GLN A 165 6.38 16.17 -10.73
C GLN A 165 6.51 14.98 -11.69
N LEU A 166 6.11 15.17 -12.95
CA LEU A 166 6.28 14.17 -14.02
C LEU A 166 7.76 13.89 -14.26
N LEU A 167 8.59 14.93 -14.40
CA LEU A 167 10.04 14.77 -14.59
C LEU A 167 10.70 14.06 -13.41
N LYS A 168 10.33 14.41 -12.17
CA LYS A 168 10.81 13.71 -10.96
C LYS A 168 10.43 12.24 -10.96
N THR A 169 9.17 11.94 -11.31
CA THR A 169 8.66 10.57 -11.36
C THR A 169 9.40 9.73 -12.41
N LEU A 170 9.63 10.27 -13.59
CA LEU A 170 10.39 9.60 -14.66
C LEU A 170 11.87 9.46 -14.30
N GLY A 171 12.47 10.47 -13.66
CA GLY A 171 13.83 10.40 -13.13
C GLY A 171 14.00 9.29 -12.09
N ALA A 172 13.05 9.18 -11.16
CA ALA A 172 13.00 8.11 -10.17
C ALA A 172 12.82 6.74 -10.84
N ALA A 173 11.95 6.62 -11.85
CA ALA A 173 11.75 5.39 -12.61
C ALA A 173 13.03 4.88 -13.30
N ARG A 174 13.80 5.81 -13.90
CA ARG A 174 15.11 5.50 -14.47
C ARG A 174 16.07 5.01 -13.39
N ALA A 175 16.14 5.69 -12.25
CA ALA A 175 17.01 5.29 -11.14
C ALA A 175 16.61 3.91 -10.59
N ILE A 176 15.33 3.62 -10.44
CA ILE A 176 14.80 2.32 -10.01
C ILE A 176 15.25 1.21 -10.97
N THR A 177 15.15 1.46 -12.27
CA THR A 177 15.54 0.50 -13.32
C THR A 177 17.04 0.21 -13.29
N LEU A 178 17.87 1.24 -13.23
CA LEU A 178 19.33 1.09 -13.15
C LEU A 178 19.78 0.34 -11.89
N ASN A 179 19.03 0.48 -10.79
CA ASN A 179 19.34 -0.14 -9.52
C ASN A 179 18.52 -1.42 -9.23
N ALA A 180 17.80 -1.97 -10.22
CA ALA A 180 16.92 -3.13 -10.05
C ALA A 180 17.61 -4.32 -9.35
N GLY A 181 18.90 -4.55 -9.65
CA GLY A 181 19.71 -5.59 -9.03
C GLY A 181 19.96 -5.37 -7.53
N LEU A 182 20.11 -4.12 -7.08
CA LEU A 182 20.36 -3.79 -5.68
C LEU A 182 19.13 -4.08 -4.81
N TYR A 183 17.93 -3.67 -5.26
CA TYR A 183 16.68 -4.00 -4.58
C TYR A 183 16.50 -5.51 -4.42
N SER A 184 16.78 -6.27 -5.50
CA SER A 184 16.70 -7.73 -5.48
C SER A 184 17.70 -8.35 -4.50
N SER A 185 18.94 -7.87 -4.46
CA SER A 185 19.97 -8.37 -3.55
C SER A 185 19.64 -8.06 -2.10
N TYR A 186 19.17 -6.85 -1.80
CA TYR A 186 18.74 -6.47 -0.46
C TYR A 186 17.54 -7.30 0.02
N ALA A 187 16.50 -7.44 -0.82
CA ALA A 187 15.34 -8.29 -0.52
C ALA A 187 15.75 -9.76 -0.27
N SER A 188 16.69 -10.29 -1.04
CA SER A 188 17.18 -11.66 -0.86
C SER A 188 17.98 -11.83 0.43
N SER A 189 18.76 -10.82 0.82
CA SER A 189 19.48 -10.80 2.10
C SER A 189 18.52 -10.71 3.29
N LEU A 190 17.49 -9.89 3.19
CA LEU A 190 16.47 -9.72 4.24
C LEU A 190 15.69 -11.03 4.47
N LEU A 191 15.39 -11.75 3.40
CA LEU A 191 14.55 -12.96 3.43
C LEU A 191 15.32 -14.28 3.53
N LYS A 192 16.66 -14.25 3.67
CA LYS A 192 17.51 -15.45 3.60
C LYS A 192 17.08 -16.57 4.55
N ASP A 193 16.72 -16.21 5.77
CA ASP A 193 16.31 -17.15 6.83
C ASP A 193 14.82 -17.07 7.15
N PHE A 194 14.05 -16.33 6.33
CA PHE A 194 12.63 -16.15 6.55
C PHE A 194 11.86 -17.41 6.17
N LYS A 195 11.15 -17.98 7.15
CA LYS A 195 10.24 -19.11 6.94
C LYS A 195 8.80 -18.59 6.93
N PRO A 196 8.20 -18.39 5.75
CA PRO A 196 6.84 -17.89 5.68
C PRO A 196 5.84 -18.93 6.20
N LYS A 197 4.78 -18.46 6.86
CA LYS A 197 3.60 -19.29 7.13
C LYS A 197 2.72 -19.30 5.88
N GLU A 198 2.39 -20.48 5.36
CA GLU A 198 1.65 -20.62 4.09
C GLU A 198 0.28 -19.94 4.13
N GLU A 199 -0.46 -20.12 5.22
CA GLU A 199 -1.76 -19.45 5.44
C GLU A 199 -1.66 -17.93 5.34
N LEU A 200 -0.57 -17.37 5.88
CA LEU A 200 -0.33 -15.92 5.88
C LEU A 200 0.07 -15.43 4.49
N LEU A 201 0.83 -16.23 3.73
CA LEU A 201 1.15 -15.93 2.34
C LEU A 201 -0.12 -15.92 1.47
N GLU A 202 -1.03 -16.86 1.68
CA GLU A 202 -2.30 -16.93 0.95
C GLU A 202 -3.14 -15.68 1.18
N VAL A 203 -3.24 -15.22 2.43
CA VAL A 203 -3.98 -13.97 2.78
C VAL A 203 -3.45 -12.75 2.02
N PHE A 204 -2.14 -12.71 1.76
CA PHE A 204 -1.51 -11.62 1.01
C PHE A 204 -1.48 -11.82 -0.51
N LYS A 205 -2.14 -12.85 -1.06
CA LYS A 205 -2.34 -12.99 -2.51
C LYS A 205 -3.49 -12.10 -3.00
N THR A 206 -3.28 -11.50 -4.16
CA THR A 206 -4.26 -10.59 -4.79
C THR A 206 -5.56 -11.34 -5.11
N GLU A 207 -5.43 -12.57 -5.59
CA GLU A 207 -6.53 -13.47 -5.96
C GLU A 207 -7.37 -13.86 -4.75
N PHE A 208 -6.72 -14.10 -3.60
CA PHE A 208 -7.40 -14.37 -2.34
C PHE A 208 -8.17 -13.14 -1.89
N ALA A 209 -7.54 -11.96 -1.86
CA ALA A 209 -8.18 -10.72 -1.46
C ALA A 209 -9.40 -10.36 -2.35
N LEU A 210 -9.29 -10.55 -3.67
CA LEU A 210 -10.39 -10.35 -4.60
C LEU A 210 -11.60 -11.24 -4.26
N ARG A 211 -11.36 -12.52 -4.02
CA ARG A 211 -12.41 -13.47 -3.65
C ARG A 211 -12.97 -13.20 -2.26
N LEU A 212 -12.14 -12.77 -1.32
CA LEU A 212 -12.55 -12.42 0.04
C LEU A 212 -13.54 -11.25 0.04
N PHE A 213 -13.24 -10.18 -0.71
CA PHE A 213 -14.06 -8.97 -0.71
C PHE A 213 -15.31 -9.09 -1.58
N TRP A 214 -15.20 -9.65 -2.79
CA TRP A 214 -16.33 -9.65 -3.75
C TRP A 214 -16.90 -11.04 -4.05
N GLY A 215 -16.38 -12.11 -3.44
CA GLY A 215 -16.76 -13.48 -3.76
C GLY A 215 -16.29 -13.92 -5.14
N SER A 216 -16.57 -15.17 -5.51
CA SER A 216 -16.11 -15.75 -6.78
C SER A 216 -16.66 -15.02 -8.01
N LYS A 217 -17.95 -14.69 -8.01
CA LYS A 217 -18.61 -14.00 -9.14
C LYS A 217 -18.31 -12.50 -9.16
N GLY A 218 -18.23 -11.86 -8.00
CA GLY A 218 -18.00 -10.42 -7.92
C GLY A 218 -16.57 -10.04 -8.23
N ALA A 219 -15.60 -10.94 -8.03
CA ALA A 219 -14.19 -10.71 -8.37
C ALA A 219 -13.96 -10.46 -9.88
N GLU A 220 -14.82 -11.00 -10.75
CA GLU A 220 -14.75 -10.82 -12.21
C GLU A 220 -15.35 -9.49 -12.69
N ALA A 221 -16.04 -8.75 -11.81
CA ALA A 221 -16.62 -7.47 -12.17
C ALA A 221 -15.55 -6.39 -12.40
N LYS A 222 -15.93 -5.36 -13.17
CA LYS A 222 -15.06 -4.21 -13.48
C LYS A 222 -14.54 -3.56 -12.20
N GLN A 223 -13.26 -3.17 -12.23
CA GLN A 223 -12.56 -2.58 -11.09
C GLN A 223 -13.30 -1.37 -10.51
N GLU A 224 -13.77 -0.44 -11.35
CA GLU A 224 -14.47 0.76 -10.90
C GLU A 224 -15.75 0.42 -10.14
N GLU A 225 -16.55 -0.52 -10.64
CA GLU A 225 -17.78 -0.97 -9.97
C GLU A 225 -17.48 -1.65 -8.63
N ARG A 226 -16.45 -2.50 -8.60
CA ARG A 226 -16.00 -3.18 -7.37
C ARG A 226 -15.62 -2.16 -6.31
N TYR A 227 -14.82 -1.15 -6.67
CA TYR A 227 -14.30 -0.15 -5.74
C TYR A 227 -15.39 0.80 -5.27
N GLN A 228 -16.26 1.28 -6.17
CA GLN A 228 -17.40 2.13 -5.80
C GLN A 228 -18.38 1.43 -4.84
N LYS A 229 -18.66 0.14 -5.07
CA LYS A 229 -19.52 -0.62 -4.16
C LYS A 229 -18.88 -0.79 -2.78
N PHE A 230 -17.58 -1.07 -2.74
CA PHE A 230 -16.87 -1.25 -1.48
C PHE A 230 -16.72 0.05 -0.70
N ASP A 231 -16.46 1.18 -1.36
CA ASP A 231 -16.38 2.50 -0.73
C ASP A 231 -17.68 2.86 0.03
N LYS A 232 -18.83 2.53 -0.56
CA LYS A 232 -20.15 2.66 0.11
C LYS A 232 -20.26 1.76 1.34
N ILE A 233 -19.80 0.51 1.26
CA ILE A 233 -19.81 -0.43 2.38
C ILE A 233 -18.95 0.10 3.53
N LEU A 234 -17.71 0.52 3.24
CA LEU A 234 -16.78 1.06 4.24
C LEU A 234 -17.37 2.32 4.90
N SER A 235 -18.02 3.19 4.13
CA SER A 235 -18.66 4.41 4.65
C SER A 235 -19.81 4.09 5.62
N VAL A 236 -20.63 3.08 5.31
CA VAL A 236 -21.69 2.62 6.20
C VAL A 236 -21.13 1.98 7.47
N LEU A 237 -20.06 1.18 7.37
CA LEU A 237 -19.40 0.58 8.52
C LEU A 237 -18.80 1.63 9.45
N ALA A 238 -18.08 2.62 8.90
CA ALA A 238 -17.52 3.74 9.66
C ALA A 238 -18.61 4.51 10.42
N GLY A 239 -19.72 4.85 9.74
CA GLY A 239 -20.85 5.54 10.38
C GLY A 239 -21.50 4.74 11.51
N LYS A 240 -21.63 3.41 11.35
CA LYS A 240 -22.15 2.52 12.41
C LYS A 240 -21.23 2.44 13.62
N LEU A 241 -19.91 2.42 13.41
CA LEU A 241 -18.95 2.35 14.52
C LEU A 241 -18.90 3.64 15.33
N GLU A 242 -18.97 4.81 14.69
CA GLU A 242 -18.94 6.09 15.43
C GLU A 242 -20.27 6.36 16.15
N THR A 243 -21.41 5.99 15.57
CA THR A 243 -22.71 6.06 16.27
C THR A 243 -22.79 5.08 17.45
N GLY A 244 -22.25 3.86 17.29
CA GLY A 244 -22.13 2.89 18.38
C GLY A 244 -21.19 3.35 19.49
N ALA A 245 -20.04 3.91 19.15
CA ALA A 245 -19.07 4.42 20.13
C ALA A 245 -19.61 5.60 20.96
N ALA A 246 -20.52 6.41 20.39
CA ALA A 246 -21.22 7.46 21.14
C ALA A 246 -22.18 6.91 22.21
N SER A 247 -22.65 5.67 22.06
CA SER A 247 -23.49 5.00 23.07
C SER A 247 -22.72 4.31 24.20
N GLU A 248 -21.39 4.15 24.03
CA GLU A 248 -20.48 3.58 25.04
C GLU A 248 -19.86 4.64 25.98
N LEU A 249 -20.10 5.93 25.70
CA LEU A 249 -19.68 7.09 26.50
C LEU A 249 -20.75 7.50 27.51
#